data_AF-A0A643CZI2-F1
#
_entry.id   AF-A0A643CZI2-F1
#
_cell.length_a   1.000
_cell.length_b   1.000
_cell.length_c   1.000
_cell.angle_alpha   90.00
_cell.angle_beta   90.00
_cell.angle_gamma   90.00
#
_symmetry.space_group_name_H-M   'P 1'
#
loop_
_entity.id
_entity.type
_entity.pdbx_description
1 polymer ?
#
loop_
_entity_poly.entity_id
_entity_poly.type
_entity_poly.pdbx_seq_one_letter_code
_entity_poly.pdbx_strand_id
1 'polypeptide(L)'
;DTDSAWVDVLTPWAGEGYGARFLPRIGEIVVIDFFDGNIDRPFVVGRIHEAHRSPSKFDNAGKLPDTKKLAGIKSKEYQGEGFNQLRFDDTTGQISAQLQSSHAASQLNLGKLSHPKATAESEDRGEGFELRTDQWGAVRAGEGLLVSTHKQDQAQG
;
A
#
# COMPACT_ATOMS: atom_id res chain seq x y z
N ASP A 1 20.27 27.52 -10.39
CA ASP A 1 20.26 26.48 -11.42
C ASP A 1 19.09 25.56 -11.22
N THR A 2 18.35 25.31 -12.30
CA THR A 2 17.40 24.21 -12.39
C THR A 2 17.97 23.25 -13.42
N ASP A 3 18.30 22.04 -12.99
CA ASP A 3 18.96 21.04 -13.84
C ASP A 3 18.09 20.59 -15.03
N SER A 4 16.80 20.93 -15.04
CA SER A 4 15.86 20.65 -16.14
C SER A 4 14.65 21.62 -16.15
N ALA A 5 13.85 21.55 -17.22
CA ALA A 5 12.47 22.07 -17.24
C ALA A 5 11.54 21.22 -16.36
N TRP A 6 10.30 21.70 -16.16
CA TRP A 6 9.22 20.88 -15.60
C TRP A 6 8.77 19.82 -16.60
N VAL A 7 8.55 18.61 -16.12
CA VAL A 7 8.23 17.43 -16.94
C VAL A 7 6.96 16.76 -16.42
N ASP A 8 6.05 16.41 -17.32
CA ASP A 8 4.80 15.73 -16.97
C ASP A 8 5.05 14.30 -16.48
N VAL A 9 4.14 13.79 -15.65
CA VAL A 9 4.21 12.42 -15.12
C VAL A 9 2.99 11.64 -15.55
N LEU A 10 3.21 10.52 -16.24
CA LEU A 10 2.17 9.55 -16.55
C LEU A 10 1.64 8.93 -15.26
N THR A 11 0.33 8.98 -15.08
CA THR A 11 -0.38 8.35 -13.97
C THR A 11 -1.29 7.24 -14.47
N PRO A 12 -1.52 6.16 -13.70
CA PRO A 12 -2.31 5.02 -14.16
C PRO A 12 -3.80 5.35 -14.36
N TRP A 13 -4.27 6.47 -13.81
CA TRP A 13 -5.63 6.96 -14.00
C TRP A 13 -5.65 8.49 -13.83
N ALA A 14 -6.07 9.22 -14.85
CA ALA A 14 -6.17 10.67 -14.83
C ALA A 14 -7.51 11.14 -15.40
N GLY A 15 -8.16 12.09 -14.71
CA GLY A 15 -9.33 12.80 -15.17
C GLY A 15 -9.41 14.19 -14.53
N GLU A 16 -10.43 14.97 -14.89
CA GLU A 16 -10.63 16.32 -14.36
C GLU A 16 -11.08 16.25 -12.88
N GLY A 17 -10.14 16.43 -11.96
CA GLY A 17 -10.40 16.40 -10.51
C GLY A 17 -10.42 15.01 -9.87
N TYR A 18 -10.13 13.93 -10.60
CA TYR A 18 -10.08 12.56 -10.08
C TYR A 18 -8.95 11.73 -10.72
N GLY A 19 -8.57 10.63 -10.06
CA GLY A 19 -7.55 9.70 -10.55
C GLY A 19 -6.54 9.29 -9.48
N ALA A 20 -5.40 8.76 -9.93
CA ALA A 20 -4.29 8.33 -9.08
C ALA A 20 -3.12 9.32 -9.20
N ARG A 21 -2.52 9.70 -8.07
CA ARG A 21 -1.36 10.61 -8.05
C ARG A 21 -0.25 10.06 -7.16
N PHE A 22 0.84 9.65 -7.78
CA PHE A 22 2.04 9.17 -7.10
C PHE A 22 3.27 9.88 -7.67
N LEU A 23 3.53 11.10 -7.25
CA LEU A 23 4.64 11.89 -7.78
C LEU A 23 6.00 11.27 -7.39
N PRO A 24 7.01 11.31 -8.29
CA PRO A 24 8.38 10.94 -7.94
C PRO A 24 8.94 11.82 -6.83
N ARG A 25 9.79 11.24 -5.98
CA ARG A 25 10.56 11.98 -4.96
C ARG A 25 12.00 12.19 -5.39
N ILE A 26 12.64 13.20 -4.80
CA ILE A 26 14.09 13.44 -4.99
C ILE A 26 14.85 12.16 -4.72
N GLY A 27 15.70 11.77 -5.68
CA GLY A 27 16.51 10.56 -5.59
C GLY A 27 15.76 9.28 -5.97
N GLU A 28 14.57 9.31 -6.57
CA GLU A 28 13.98 8.15 -7.27
C GLU A 28 14.48 8.08 -8.72
N ILE A 29 14.63 6.87 -9.27
CA ILE A 29 14.90 6.71 -10.70
C ILE A 29 13.57 6.68 -11.44
N VAL A 30 13.48 7.53 -12.46
CA VAL A 30 12.35 7.61 -13.39
C VAL A 30 12.77 7.15 -14.77
N VAL A 31 11.82 6.62 -15.52
CA VAL A 31 11.97 6.35 -16.95
C VAL A 31 11.36 7.51 -17.71
N ILE A 32 12.13 8.14 -18.59
CA ILE A 32 11.69 9.23 -19.46
C ILE A 32 11.41 8.67 -20.85
N ASP A 33 10.28 9.08 -21.41
CA ASP A 33 9.98 8.93 -22.83
C ASP A 33 9.63 10.31 -23.41
N PHE A 34 9.50 10.40 -24.72
CA PHE A 34 9.42 11.65 -25.45
C PHE A 34 8.23 11.61 -26.40
N PHE A 35 7.34 12.61 -26.31
CA PHE A 35 6.18 12.68 -27.20
C PHE A 35 6.63 12.74 -28.67
N ASP A 36 6.18 11.79 -29.47
CA ASP A 36 6.54 11.63 -30.89
C ASP A 36 8.07 11.56 -31.13
N GLY A 37 8.84 11.08 -30.14
CA GLY A 37 10.30 11.05 -30.19
C GLY A 37 10.97 12.43 -30.13
N ASN A 38 10.23 13.50 -29.85
CA ASN A 38 10.78 14.84 -29.71
C ASN A 38 11.47 15.01 -28.36
N ILE A 39 12.80 15.10 -28.36
CA ILE A 39 13.64 15.24 -27.16
C ILE A 39 13.29 16.48 -26.31
N ASP A 40 12.67 17.50 -26.91
CA ASP A 40 12.23 18.72 -26.23
C ASP A 40 10.87 18.56 -25.52
N ARG A 41 10.21 17.40 -25.67
CA ARG A 41 8.92 17.07 -25.04
C ARG A 41 8.99 15.79 -24.19
N PRO A 42 9.85 15.76 -23.15
CA PRO A 42 9.95 14.62 -22.25
C PRO A 42 8.69 14.47 -21.41
N PHE A 43 8.40 13.25 -20.97
CA PHE A 43 7.48 12.92 -19.89
C PHE A 43 7.97 11.68 -19.13
N VAL A 44 7.61 11.57 -17.85
CA VAL A 44 7.93 10.41 -17.02
C VAL A 44 6.90 9.30 -17.28
N VAL A 45 7.36 8.13 -17.71
CA VAL A 45 6.49 6.95 -17.93
C VAL A 45 6.27 6.16 -16.64
N GLY A 46 7.26 6.15 -15.76
CA GLY A 46 7.22 5.35 -14.54
C GLY A 46 8.51 5.42 -13.74
N ARG A 47 8.64 4.49 -12.78
CA ARG A 47 9.78 4.36 -11.86
C ARG A 47 10.26 2.93 -11.84
N ILE A 48 11.55 2.75 -11.57
CA ILE A 48 12.17 1.43 -11.43
C ILE A 48 12.95 1.32 -10.13
N HIS A 49 12.89 0.14 -9.52
CA HIS A 49 13.74 -0.23 -8.39
C HIS A 49 15.02 -0.88 -8.97
N GLU A 50 16.02 -0.06 -9.28
CA GLU A 50 17.32 -0.52 -9.80
C GLU A 50 18.47 -0.18 -8.82
N ALA A 51 19.56 -0.95 -8.93
CA ALA A 51 20.79 -0.83 -8.16
C ALA A 51 20.56 -0.91 -6.64
N HIS A 52 20.84 0.18 -5.92
CA HIS A 52 20.77 0.23 -4.45
C HIS A 52 19.33 0.30 -3.90
N ARG A 53 18.31 0.32 -4.77
CA ARG A 53 16.90 0.40 -4.37
C ARG A 53 16.25 -0.97 -4.42
N SER A 54 15.79 -1.46 -3.27
CA SER A 54 14.95 -2.65 -3.21
C SER A 54 13.52 -2.34 -3.66
N PRO A 55 12.81 -3.33 -4.22
CA PRO A 55 11.35 -3.28 -4.36
C PRO A 55 10.65 -3.04 -3.02
N SER A 56 9.37 -2.67 -3.08
CA SER A 56 8.53 -2.43 -1.91
C SER A 56 8.64 -3.55 -0.88
N LYS A 57 9.04 -3.18 0.35
CA LYS A 57 9.11 -4.08 1.51
C LYS A 57 7.88 -3.86 2.38
N PHE A 58 6.84 -4.69 2.24
CA PHE A 58 5.66 -4.60 3.12
C PHE A 58 6.06 -4.83 4.58
N ASP A 59 5.44 -4.09 5.50
CA ASP A 59 5.71 -4.14 6.95
C ASP A 59 7.15 -3.84 7.38
N ASN A 60 8.00 -3.36 6.46
CA ASN A 60 9.46 -3.29 6.62
C ASN A 60 10.15 -4.66 6.82
N ALA A 61 9.39 -5.77 6.84
CA ALA A 61 9.90 -7.14 6.97
C ALA A 61 10.03 -7.85 5.62
N GLY A 62 9.17 -7.50 4.65
CA GLY A 62 9.09 -8.16 3.36
C GLY A 62 10.41 -8.15 2.60
N LYS A 63 10.82 -9.32 2.12
CA LYS A 63 12.03 -9.52 1.32
C LYS A 63 11.71 -10.39 0.11
N LEU A 64 12.14 -9.97 -1.07
CA LEU A 64 12.08 -10.80 -2.27
C LEU A 64 13.32 -11.71 -2.34
N PRO A 65 13.19 -12.96 -2.84
CA PRO A 65 11.98 -13.56 -3.43
C PRO A 65 11.01 -14.19 -2.40
N ASP A 66 11.34 -14.18 -1.12
CA ASP A 66 10.62 -14.94 -0.08
C ASP A 66 9.14 -14.52 0.04
N THR A 67 8.86 -13.23 -0.10
CA THR A 67 7.52 -12.63 0.01
C THR A 67 6.88 -12.31 -1.35
N LYS A 68 7.25 -13.03 -2.42
CA LYS A 68 6.75 -12.81 -3.79
C LYS A 68 5.22 -12.90 -3.98
N LYS A 69 4.50 -13.45 -2.99
CA LYS A 69 3.04 -13.55 -2.99
C LYS A 69 2.36 -12.34 -2.33
N LEU A 70 3.15 -11.38 -1.84
CA LEU A 70 2.64 -10.11 -1.35
C LEU A 70 2.57 -9.10 -2.49
N ALA A 71 1.47 -8.37 -2.57
CA ALA A 71 1.25 -7.30 -3.54
C ALA A 71 0.59 -6.08 -2.87
N GLY A 72 0.61 -4.93 -3.56
CA GLY A 72 -0.09 -3.73 -3.09
C GLY A 72 0.74 -2.45 -3.20
N ILE A 73 0.35 -1.45 -2.41
CA ILE A 73 0.92 -0.09 -2.43
C ILE A 73 1.46 0.22 -1.04
N LYS A 74 2.72 0.64 -0.97
CA LYS A 74 3.34 1.15 0.25
C LYS A 74 3.91 2.54 0.00
N SER A 75 3.51 3.49 0.84
CA SER A 75 4.05 4.84 0.86
C SER A 75 5.23 4.95 1.83
N LYS A 76 5.85 6.12 1.87
CA LYS A 76 6.83 6.50 2.90
C LYS A 76 6.44 7.88 3.41
N GLU A 77 6.54 8.11 4.71
CA GLU A 77 6.37 9.42 5.30
C GLU A 77 7.36 10.42 4.68
N TYR A 78 6.94 11.68 4.52
CA TYR A 78 7.82 12.71 4.03
C TYR A 78 8.68 13.22 5.19
N GLN A 79 10.01 13.21 5.02
CA GLN A 79 10.97 13.58 6.08
C GLN A 79 10.82 12.77 7.37
N GLY A 80 10.27 11.56 7.28
CA GLY A 80 10.10 10.63 8.40
C GLY A 80 10.31 9.18 8.00
N GLU A 81 10.07 8.28 8.95
CA GLU A 81 10.27 6.84 8.80
C GLU A 81 8.96 6.05 8.70
N GLY A 82 7.82 6.71 8.93
CA GLY A 82 6.51 6.10 8.84
C GLY A 82 6.12 5.68 7.42
N PHE A 83 5.01 4.97 7.31
CA PHE A 83 4.41 4.58 6.05
C PHE A 83 2.91 4.32 6.21
N ASN A 84 2.19 4.40 5.10
CA ASN A 84 0.88 3.77 4.94
C ASN A 84 0.99 2.66 3.89
N GLN A 85 0.24 1.58 4.06
CA GLN A 85 0.20 0.49 3.07
C GLN A 85 -1.20 -0.07 2.86
N LEU A 86 -1.48 -0.44 1.61
CA LEU A 86 -2.50 -1.40 1.23
C LEU A 86 -1.74 -2.65 0.78
N ARG A 87 -1.96 -3.79 1.44
CA ARG A 87 -1.26 -5.05 1.18
C ARG A 87 -2.27 -6.17 0.93
N PHE A 88 -1.99 -6.98 -0.08
CA PHE A 88 -2.66 -8.24 -0.37
C PHE A 88 -1.65 -9.37 -0.18
N ASP A 89 -2.08 -10.46 0.44
CA ASP A 89 -1.28 -11.67 0.60
C ASP A 89 -1.98 -12.83 -0.10
N ASP A 90 -1.41 -13.29 -1.22
CA ASP A 90 -1.94 -14.40 -2.02
C ASP A 90 -1.32 -15.76 -1.61
N THR A 91 -0.72 -15.83 -0.43
CA THR A 91 -0.18 -17.09 0.09
C THR A 91 -1.31 -18.09 0.35
N THR A 92 -1.19 -19.28 -0.23
CA THR A 92 -2.12 -20.39 -0.02
C THR A 92 -2.32 -20.65 1.47
N GLY A 93 -3.57 -20.66 1.93
CA GLY A 93 -3.91 -20.83 3.35
C GLY A 93 -3.78 -19.54 4.19
N GLN A 94 -3.20 -18.46 3.66
CA GLN A 94 -3.02 -17.17 4.34
C GLN A 94 -3.53 -15.97 3.53
N ILE A 95 -4.56 -16.19 2.71
CA ILE A 95 -5.21 -15.15 1.92
C ILE A 95 -5.69 -14.00 2.83
N SER A 96 -5.21 -12.78 2.58
CA SER A 96 -5.56 -11.63 3.41
C SER A 96 -5.42 -10.29 2.70
N ALA A 97 -6.09 -9.27 3.24
CA ALA A 97 -5.94 -7.88 2.85
C ALA A 97 -5.75 -6.99 4.08
N GLN A 98 -4.91 -5.97 3.95
CA GLN A 98 -4.61 -5.03 5.02
C GLN A 98 -4.56 -3.60 4.51
N LEU A 99 -5.19 -2.69 5.25
CA LEU A 99 -4.94 -1.25 5.19
C LEU A 99 -4.31 -0.81 6.51
N GLN A 100 -3.11 -0.22 6.45
CA GLN A 100 -2.35 0.15 7.64
C GLN A 100 -1.74 1.55 7.52
N SER A 101 -1.69 2.24 8.65
CA SER A 101 -0.74 3.31 8.94
C SER A 101 0.25 2.85 10.01
N SER A 102 1.54 3.12 9.81
CA SER A 102 2.54 2.90 10.85
C SER A 102 2.33 3.82 12.05
N HIS A 103 1.63 4.95 11.86
CA HIS A 103 1.28 5.85 12.96
C HIS A 103 0.34 5.13 13.93
N ALA A 104 0.82 4.96 15.17
CA ALA A 104 0.16 4.19 16.22
C ALA A 104 -0.22 2.75 15.78
N ALA A 105 0.50 2.20 14.78
CA ALA A 105 0.24 0.91 14.15
C ALA A 105 -1.27 0.64 13.96
N SER A 106 -1.96 1.63 13.40
CA SER A 106 -3.39 1.63 13.15
C SER A 106 -3.69 0.84 11.86
N GLN A 107 -4.53 -0.19 11.95
CA GLN A 107 -4.77 -1.11 10.84
C GLN A 107 -6.18 -1.70 10.80
N LEU A 108 -6.67 -1.92 9.59
CA LEU A 108 -7.77 -2.82 9.25
C LEU A 108 -7.18 -4.06 8.56
N ASN A 109 -7.45 -5.24 9.13
CA ASN A 109 -7.03 -6.53 8.58
C ASN A 109 -8.25 -7.38 8.24
N LEU A 110 -8.20 -8.10 7.12
CA LEU A 110 -9.27 -8.94 6.60
C LEU A 110 -8.72 -10.30 6.14
N GLY A 111 -9.49 -11.36 6.32
CA GLY A 111 -9.14 -12.73 5.91
C GLY A 111 -8.35 -13.48 6.96
N LYS A 112 -7.24 -14.11 6.57
CA LYS A 112 -6.32 -14.74 7.52
C LYS A 112 -5.48 -13.68 8.23
N LEU A 113 -5.57 -13.63 9.55
CA LEU A 113 -4.78 -12.72 10.36
C LEU A 113 -3.45 -13.38 10.68
N SER A 114 -2.35 -12.91 10.11
CA SER A 114 -1.00 -13.43 10.36
C SER A 114 -0.06 -12.33 10.84
N HIS A 115 1.06 -12.72 11.44
CA HIS A 115 2.14 -11.80 11.75
C HIS A 115 2.79 -11.24 10.46
N PRO A 116 3.51 -10.10 10.52
CA PRO A 116 4.30 -9.60 9.39
C PRO A 116 5.23 -10.67 8.80
N LYS A 117 5.32 -10.72 7.48
CA LYS A 117 6.08 -11.75 6.77
C LYS A 117 7.48 -11.29 6.38
N ALA A 118 8.49 -11.99 6.89
CA ALA A 118 9.86 -11.92 6.38
C ALA A 118 10.20 -13.10 5.44
N THR A 119 9.44 -14.20 5.55
CA THR A 119 9.55 -15.42 4.75
C THR A 119 8.22 -15.70 4.04
N ALA A 120 8.08 -16.86 3.38
CA ALA A 120 6.89 -17.20 2.61
C ALA A 120 5.60 -17.23 3.45
N GLU A 121 5.70 -17.64 4.72
CA GLU A 121 4.59 -17.80 5.66
C GLU A 121 4.98 -17.21 7.02
N SER A 122 3.97 -16.92 7.84
CA SER A 122 4.13 -16.41 9.21
C SER A 122 3.11 -17.09 10.12
N GLU A 123 3.30 -17.01 11.43
CA GLU A 123 2.34 -17.57 12.38
C GLU A 123 0.95 -16.93 12.23
N ASP A 124 -0.08 -17.79 12.28
CA ASP A 124 -1.48 -17.41 12.27
C ASP A 124 -1.88 -16.86 13.65
N ARG A 125 -2.69 -15.79 13.64
CA ARG A 125 -3.27 -15.15 14.84
C ARG A 125 -4.80 -15.26 14.89
N GLY A 126 -5.43 -15.63 13.78
CA GLY A 126 -6.89 -15.80 13.70
C GLY A 126 -7.44 -15.65 12.29
N GLU A 127 -8.76 -15.62 12.19
CA GLU A 127 -9.50 -15.50 10.92
C GLU A 127 -10.64 -14.49 11.08
N GLY A 128 -11.00 -13.79 10.00
CA GLY A 128 -12.12 -12.85 9.96
C GLY A 128 -11.65 -11.43 9.68
N PHE A 129 -11.96 -10.48 10.58
CA PHE A 129 -11.51 -9.11 10.48
C PHE A 129 -10.96 -8.60 11.81
N GLU A 130 -10.05 -7.62 11.75
CA GLU A 130 -9.56 -6.90 12.91
C GLU A 130 -9.44 -5.41 12.61
N LEU A 131 -9.88 -4.58 13.56
CA LEU A 131 -9.45 -3.19 13.68
C LEU A 131 -8.51 -3.06 14.91
N ARG A 132 -7.27 -2.62 14.70
CA ARG A 132 -6.25 -2.47 15.76
C ARG A 132 -5.64 -1.07 15.72
N THR A 133 -5.35 -0.52 16.89
CA THR A 133 -4.50 0.67 17.06
C THR A 133 -3.83 0.62 18.44
N ASP A 134 -2.64 1.21 18.58
CA ASP A 134 -1.96 1.40 19.86
C ASP A 134 -2.36 2.72 20.55
N GLN A 135 -3.25 3.49 19.91
CA GLN A 135 -3.82 4.74 20.41
C GLN A 135 -5.32 4.58 20.70
N TRP A 136 -5.98 5.68 21.07
CA TRP A 136 -7.41 5.72 21.29
C TRP A 136 -8.20 5.38 20.01
N GLY A 137 -9.14 4.45 20.11
CA GLY A 137 -10.12 4.16 19.07
C GLY A 137 -11.45 4.90 19.32
N ALA A 138 -12.13 5.31 18.24
CA ALA A 138 -13.48 5.87 18.32
C ALA A 138 -14.36 5.31 17.21
N VAL A 139 -15.54 4.79 17.59
CA VAL A 139 -16.59 4.35 16.65
C VAL A 139 -17.76 5.31 16.80
N ARG A 140 -18.28 5.82 15.68
CA ARG A 140 -19.40 6.77 15.66
C ARG A 140 -20.41 6.33 14.60
N ALA A 141 -21.69 6.25 14.98
CA ALA A 141 -22.78 5.91 14.07
C ALA A 141 -24.00 6.78 14.39
N GLY A 142 -24.37 7.68 13.46
CA GLY A 142 -25.42 8.68 13.69
C GLY A 142 -26.83 8.09 13.81
N GLU A 143 -27.11 7.02 13.07
CA GLU A 143 -28.40 6.32 13.06
C GLU A 143 -28.44 5.09 13.98
N GLY A 144 -27.32 4.76 14.63
CA GLY A 144 -27.18 3.60 15.52
C GLY A 144 -26.07 2.62 15.10
N LEU A 145 -25.62 1.82 16.07
CA LEU A 145 -24.58 0.79 15.90
C LEU A 145 -25.13 -0.54 16.42
N LEU A 146 -25.22 -1.55 15.55
CA LEU A 146 -25.52 -2.92 15.95
C LEU A 146 -24.22 -3.70 16.13
N VAL A 147 -23.92 -4.09 17.38
CA VAL A 147 -22.89 -5.08 17.69
C VAL A 147 -23.60 -6.28 18.28
N SER A 148 -23.52 -7.41 17.59
CA SER A 148 -24.19 -8.64 17.99
C SER A 148 -23.24 -9.83 17.84
N THR A 149 -23.39 -10.79 18.73
CA THR A 149 -22.77 -12.11 18.65
C THR A 149 -23.75 -13.17 18.15
N HIS A 150 -24.96 -12.77 17.74
CA HIS A 150 -25.96 -13.67 17.19
C HIS A 150 -25.45 -14.27 15.87
N LYS A 151 -25.51 -15.60 15.78
CA LYS A 151 -25.11 -16.30 14.57
C LYS A 151 -26.12 -16.01 13.45
N GLN A 152 -25.61 -15.59 12.31
CA GLN A 152 -26.40 -15.32 11.10
C GLN A 152 -25.67 -15.95 9.92
N ASP A 153 -26.23 -17.01 9.33
CA ASP A 153 -25.58 -17.72 8.24
C ASP A 153 -25.42 -16.77 7.03
N GLN A 154 -24.17 -16.61 6.57
CA GLN A 154 -23.78 -15.66 5.51
C GLN A 154 -24.15 -14.18 5.77
N ALA A 155 -24.44 -13.80 7.01
CA ALA A 155 -24.94 -12.47 7.35
C ALA A 155 -26.19 -12.05 6.55
N GLN A 156 -27.04 -13.01 6.14
CA GLN A 156 -28.32 -12.73 5.48
C GLN A 156 -29.31 -12.17 6.49
N GLY A 157 -29.60 -10.86 6.37
CA GLY A 157 -30.56 -10.14 7.22
C GLY A 157 -32.00 -10.41 6.85
#